data_AF-A0A1V8UIM6-F1
#
_entry.id   AF-A0A1V8UIM6-F1
#
_cell.length_a   1.000
_cell.length_b   1.000
_cell.length_c   1.000
_cell.angle_alpha   90.00
_cell.angle_beta   90.00
_cell.angle_gamma   90.00
#
_symmetry.space_group_name_H-M   'P 1'
#
loop_
_entity.id
_entity.type
_entity.pdbx_description
1 polymer ?
#
loop_
_entity_poly.entity_id
_entity_poly.type
_entity_poly.pdbx_seq_one_letter_code
_entity_poly.pdbx_strand_id
1 'polypeptide(L)'
;MAQKRKAKDAFGAPEGVLSAFAAARLKRANQEAAGVSPALAEEVATTPYDGHHSSSGASTRVSRAGSPNDAVEENVRLPPPISYRTNHLNVVDDDAESMTLLLGINEIACIAGEYDVTILDGAATIYGFLLRPESGVQRVYAPSTHALPVITARRGPTKVCLRSVRSSLRKLERLSPVFRNIWTADEKERSFKLLQTSSEDSSQRPLSILDTDDASQRILTQIAGRVNERDGELRVMTLGPKSSGKSTFNRQICNAIAARTPKKRCLYLDLDPGQPEFGPPGQVSLVEVRAPILGLAFTHPASKKSKSYRLLVTHTLASTSFKDDPEHYIACVRDIMVGCRARLQGKDAQPLIVNASGWVTGLGAT
;
A
#
# COMPACT_ATOMS: atom_id res chain seq x y z
N MET A 1 -33.98 -12.23 29.47
CA MET A 1 -32.54 -11.99 29.73
C MET A 1 -31.78 -13.27 29.39
N ALA A 2 -30.97 -13.26 28.33
CA ALA A 2 -30.18 -14.42 27.93
C ALA A 2 -28.79 -14.36 28.59
N GLN A 3 -28.38 -15.48 29.21
CA GLN A 3 -27.10 -15.61 29.92
C GLN A 3 -25.89 -15.43 28.98
N LYS A 4 -24.93 -14.60 29.40
CA LYS A 4 -23.62 -14.44 28.74
C LYS A 4 -22.85 -15.76 28.78
N ARG A 5 -22.58 -16.35 27.61
CA ARG A 5 -21.62 -17.46 27.46
C ARG A 5 -20.19 -16.94 27.67
N LYS A 6 -19.35 -17.72 28.36
CA LYS A 6 -17.94 -17.41 28.58
C LYS A 6 -17.17 -17.57 27.27
N ALA A 7 -16.17 -16.72 27.05
CA ALA A 7 -15.39 -16.62 25.80
C ALA A 7 -14.69 -17.93 25.37
N LYS A 8 -14.51 -18.89 26.28
CA LYS A 8 -13.92 -20.23 25.99
C LYS A 8 -14.85 -21.15 25.21
N ASP A 9 -16.16 -20.95 25.23
CA ASP A 9 -17.12 -21.86 24.57
C ASP A 9 -17.42 -21.44 23.12
N ALA A 10 -16.93 -20.26 22.68
CA ALA A 10 -17.16 -19.73 21.33
C ALA A 10 -15.97 -19.94 20.37
N PHE A 11 -14.78 -20.24 20.90
CA PHE A 11 -13.57 -20.41 20.11
C PHE A 11 -12.82 -21.62 20.68
N GLY A 12 -12.77 -22.71 19.92
CA GLY A 12 -12.04 -23.93 20.29
C GLY A 12 -10.56 -23.67 20.60
N ALA A 13 -9.87 -24.69 21.13
CA ALA A 13 -8.46 -24.58 21.48
C ALA A 13 -7.61 -24.13 20.27
N PRO A 14 -6.66 -23.20 20.45
CA PRO A 14 -5.90 -22.64 19.34
C PRO A 14 -4.87 -23.65 18.82
N GLU A 15 -5.20 -24.38 17.76
CA GLU A 15 -4.21 -25.02 16.89
C GLU A 15 -3.78 -24.00 15.82
N GLY A 16 -2.71 -23.25 16.09
CA GLY A 16 -2.17 -22.27 15.15
C GLY A 16 -0.91 -21.59 15.68
N VAL A 17 0.04 -21.31 14.78
CA VAL A 17 1.34 -20.68 15.05
C VAL A 17 1.16 -19.40 15.87
N LEU A 18 1.66 -19.39 17.10
CA LEU A 18 1.63 -18.25 18.01
C LEU A 18 2.59 -17.15 17.54
N SER A 19 2.20 -15.88 17.64
CA SER A 19 3.14 -14.77 17.50
C SER A 19 4.23 -14.86 18.57
N ALA A 20 5.43 -14.34 18.31
CA ALA A 20 6.56 -14.42 19.27
C ALA A 20 6.19 -13.83 20.65
N PHE A 21 5.36 -12.79 20.67
CA PHE A 21 4.83 -12.19 21.90
C PHE A 21 3.76 -13.06 22.57
N ALA A 22 2.85 -13.67 21.82
CA ALA A 22 1.90 -14.63 22.39
C ALA A 22 2.62 -15.82 23.01
N ALA A 23 3.65 -16.34 22.35
CA ALA A 23 4.52 -17.40 22.87
C ALA A 23 5.27 -16.94 24.15
N ALA A 24 5.80 -15.71 24.17
CA ALA A 24 6.48 -15.15 25.33
C ALA A 24 5.54 -14.88 26.52
N ARG A 25 4.32 -14.39 26.29
CA ARG A 25 3.29 -14.20 27.32
C ARG A 25 2.84 -15.54 27.90
N LEU A 26 2.66 -16.55 27.05
CA LEU A 26 2.31 -17.90 27.50
C LEU A 26 3.45 -18.54 28.31
N LYS A 27 4.71 -18.32 27.90
CA LYS A 27 5.89 -18.71 28.68
C LYS A 27 5.96 -17.99 30.02
N ARG A 28 5.71 -16.67 30.07
CA ARG A 28 5.66 -15.89 31.32
C ARG A 28 4.53 -16.34 32.24
N ALA A 29 3.33 -16.55 31.72
CA ALA A 29 2.21 -17.08 32.49
C ALA A 29 2.50 -18.48 33.06
N ASN A 30 3.20 -19.33 32.30
CA ASN A 30 3.66 -20.64 32.79
C ASN A 30 4.83 -20.54 33.79
N GLN A 31 5.70 -19.52 33.67
CA GLN A 31 6.80 -19.26 34.61
C GLN A 31 6.33 -18.61 35.92
N GLU A 32 5.25 -17.82 35.90
CA GLU A 32 4.60 -17.32 37.11
C GLU A 32 3.88 -18.43 37.90
N ALA A 33 3.58 -19.58 37.25
CA ALA A 33 3.00 -20.77 37.87
C ALA A 33 4.03 -21.80 38.37
N ALA A 34 5.31 -21.70 37.98
CA ALA A 34 6.35 -22.64 38.37
C ALA A 34 7.63 -21.91 38.77
N GLY A 35 7.97 -21.95 40.05
CA GLY A 35 9.21 -21.39 40.56
C GLY A 35 10.46 -22.05 39.95
N VAL A 36 11.46 -21.21 39.66
CA VAL A 36 12.91 -21.46 39.49
C VAL A 36 13.51 -21.51 38.05
N SER A 37 14.46 -20.57 37.87
CA SER A 37 15.69 -20.48 37.03
C SER A 37 15.63 -20.48 35.48
N PRO A 38 16.33 -19.53 34.79
CA PRO A 38 16.30 -19.39 33.34
C PRO A 38 17.42 -20.17 32.62
N ALA A 39 17.07 -20.98 31.62
CA ALA A 39 18.02 -21.43 30.60
C ALA A 39 18.12 -20.36 29.49
N LEU A 40 19.35 -19.89 29.22
CA LEU A 40 19.70 -18.87 28.24
C LEU A 40 19.34 -19.29 26.80
N ALA A 41 18.94 -18.31 26.00
CA ALA A 41 18.59 -18.43 24.58
C ALA A 41 19.78 -18.66 23.62
N GLU A 42 20.93 -19.11 24.12
CA GLU A 42 22.15 -19.28 23.30
C GLU A 42 22.28 -20.65 22.63
N GLU A 43 21.48 -21.65 22.99
CA GLU A 43 21.70 -23.03 22.52
C GLU A 43 21.09 -23.37 21.14
N VAL A 44 20.30 -22.47 20.53
CA VAL A 44 19.57 -22.76 19.28
C VAL A 44 20.36 -22.39 18.01
N ALA A 45 21.56 -21.84 18.14
CA ALA A 45 22.31 -21.30 17.00
C ALA A 45 23.69 -21.96 16.81
N THR A 46 23.75 -23.27 16.55
CA THR A 46 25.05 -23.90 16.18
C THR A 46 25.01 -24.91 15.04
N THR A 47 23.87 -25.24 14.43
CA THR A 47 23.85 -26.13 13.25
C THR A 47 23.87 -25.34 11.93
N PRO A 48 24.93 -25.47 11.11
CA PRO A 48 24.93 -24.93 9.74
C PRO A 48 23.95 -25.71 8.87
N TYR A 49 23.27 -24.99 7.97
CA TYR A 49 22.34 -25.54 7.02
C TYR A 49 23.07 -26.26 5.87
N ASP A 50 22.85 -27.56 5.70
CA ASP A 50 23.61 -28.46 4.81
C ASP A 50 22.85 -28.94 3.56
N GLY A 51 21.67 -28.37 3.27
CA GLY A 51 21.06 -28.40 1.94
C GLY A 51 20.52 -29.76 1.45
N HIS A 52 20.50 -30.81 2.27
CA HIS A 52 19.95 -32.12 1.89
C HIS A 52 18.76 -32.53 2.77
N HIS A 53 17.56 -32.59 2.18
CA HIS A 53 16.39 -33.22 2.79
C HIS A 53 16.43 -34.72 2.54
N SER A 54 16.96 -35.50 3.49
CA SER A 54 16.70 -36.93 3.57
C SER A 54 16.26 -37.30 4.98
N SER A 55 14.95 -37.51 5.15
CA SER A 55 14.44 -38.37 6.22
C SER A 55 13.33 -39.24 5.65
N SER A 56 13.70 -40.50 5.41
CA SER A 56 12.81 -41.63 5.18
C SER A 56 11.88 -41.81 6.37
N GLY A 57 10.58 -41.56 6.18
CA GLY A 57 9.53 -41.84 7.14
C GLY A 57 8.21 -41.93 6.38
N ALA A 58 7.50 -43.03 6.57
CA ALA A 58 6.37 -43.51 5.77
C ALA A 58 5.32 -42.44 5.41
N SER A 59 4.91 -42.46 4.13
CA SER A 59 3.81 -41.67 3.60
C SER A 59 2.48 -42.14 4.19
N THR A 60 2.04 -41.49 5.26
CA THR A 60 0.64 -41.52 5.67
C THR A 60 -0.01 -40.25 5.12
N ARG A 61 -0.88 -40.40 4.10
CA ARG A 61 -1.76 -39.32 3.64
C ARG A 61 -2.65 -38.89 4.80
N VAL A 62 -2.23 -37.86 5.53
CA VAL A 62 -3.11 -37.15 6.46
C VAL A 62 -3.99 -36.24 5.62
N SER A 63 -5.23 -36.70 5.41
CA SER A 63 -6.35 -35.87 4.98
C SER A 63 -6.35 -34.61 5.83
N ARG A 64 -6.31 -33.44 5.18
CA ARG A 64 -6.42 -32.13 5.84
C ARG A 64 -7.81 -32.05 6.48
N ALA A 65 -7.94 -32.50 7.72
CA ALA A 65 -9.10 -32.22 8.55
C ALA A 65 -9.13 -30.71 8.80
N GLY A 66 -10.33 -30.13 8.63
CA GLY A 66 -10.55 -28.69 8.62
C GLY A 66 -10.00 -27.99 9.87
N SER A 67 -9.28 -26.90 9.64
CA SER A 67 -8.80 -26.03 10.70
C SER A 67 -9.98 -25.34 11.40
N PRO A 68 -9.96 -25.15 12.73
CA PRO A 68 -11.07 -24.57 13.51
C PRO A 68 -11.11 -23.03 13.43
N ASN A 69 -10.82 -22.50 12.24
CA ASN A 69 -11.26 -21.18 11.82
C ASN A 69 -12.07 -21.44 10.55
N ASP A 70 -13.36 -21.69 10.71
CA ASP A 70 -14.31 -21.22 9.70
C ASP A 70 -14.14 -19.71 9.69
N ALA A 71 -13.19 -19.25 8.86
CA ALA A 71 -13.36 -18.01 8.17
C ALA A 71 -14.80 -18.09 7.68
N VAL A 72 -15.64 -17.15 8.09
CA VAL A 72 -16.76 -16.81 7.23
C VAL A 72 -16.08 -16.56 5.89
N GLU A 73 -16.18 -17.52 4.98
CA GLU A 73 -15.97 -17.29 3.56
C GLU A 73 -17.06 -16.29 3.21
N GLU A 74 -16.84 -15.02 3.57
CA GLU A 74 -17.35 -13.95 2.76
C GLU A 74 -16.74 -14.25 1.40
N ASN A 75 -17.54 -14.92 0.56
CA ASN A 75 -17.44 -14.85 -0.88
C ASN A 75 -17.54 -13.37 -1.23
N VAL A 76 -16.48 -12.62 -0.98
CA VAL A 76 -16.27 -11.29 -1.53
C VAL A 76 -16.10 -11.57 -3.01
N ARG A 77 -17.23 -11.63 -3.71
CA ARG A 77 -17.25 -11.56 -5.17
C ARG A 77 -16.63 -10.22 -5.48
N LEU A 78 -15.33 -10.24 -5.79
CA LEU A 78 -14.67 -9.07 -6.33
C LEU A 78 -15.48 -8.68 -7.57
N PRO A 79 -15.87 -7.39 -7.70
CA PRO A 79 -16.57 -6.95 -8.88
C PRO A 79 -15.75 -7.33 -10.12
N PRO A 80 -16.42 -7.65 -11.24
CA PRO A 80 -15.70 -7.97 -12.47
C PRO A 80 -14.74 -6.82 -12.80
N PRO A 81 -13.54 -7.13 -13.33
CA PRO A 81 -12.57 -6.12 -13.68
C PRO A 81 -13.20 -5.07 -14.61
N ILE A 82 -12.94 -3.79 -14.32
CA ILE A 82 -13.47 -2.69 -15.13
C ILE A 82 -12.86 -2.81 -16.52
N SER A 83 -13.68 -3.28 -17.47
CA SER A 83 -13.31 -3.27 -18.88
C SER A 83 -13.27 -1.82 -19.36
N TYR A 84 -12.20 -1.47 -20.05
CA TYR A 84 -12.06 -0.16 -20.64
C TYR A 84 -11.57 -0.29 -22.08
N ARG A 85 -11.94 0.71 -22.87
CA ARG A 85 -11.44 0.92 -24.21
C ARG A 85 -11.16 2.40 -24.36
N THR A 86 -9.91 2.75 -24.64
CA THR A 86 -9.58 4.12 -25.03
C THR A 86 -9.83 4.27 -26.53
N ASN A 87 -10.13 5.50 -26.96
CA ASN A 87 -10.13 5.82 -28.38
C ASN A 87 -8.70 5.71 -28.92
N HIS A 88 -8.53 5.72 -30.25
CA HIS A 88 -7.21 5.86 -30.84
C HIS A 88 -6.58 7.18 -30.36
N LEU A 89 -5.64 7.07 -29.44
CA LEU A 89 -4.95 8.21 -28.85
C LEU A 89 -4.04 8.84 -29.89
N ASN A 90 -4.02 10.17 -29.91
CA ASN A 90 -3.16 10.91 -30.83
C ASN A 90 -1.70 10.87 -30.32
N VAL A 91 -0.88 10.04 -30.94
CA VAL A 91 0.56 9.94 -30.69
C VAL A 91 1.28 10.93 -31.61
N VAL A 92 1.89 11.96 -31.03
CA VAL A 92 2.56 13.04 -31.76
C VAL A 92 4.04 12.73 -32.01
N ASP A 93 4.65 11.98 -31.10
CA ASP A 93 6.03 11.55 -31.18
C ASP A 93 6.18 10.16 -30.56
N ASP A 94 6.99 9.31 -31.18
CA ASP A 94 7.12 7.90 -30.79
C ASP A 94 8.48 7.32 -31.19
N ASP A 95 9.44 7.45 -30.30
CA ASP A 95 10.81 6.96 -30.47
C ASP A 95 11.09 5.71 -29.60
N ALA A 96 12.34 5.25 -29.59
CA ALA A 96 12.76 4.06 -28.85
C ALA A 96 12.80 4.24 -27.32
N GLU A 97 12.94 5.47 -26.83
CA GLU A 97 12.97 5.82 -25.41
C GLU A 97 11.72 6.56 -24.92
N SER A 98 10.94 7.18 -25.81
CA SER A 98 9.87 8.10 -25.43
C SER A 98 8.64 8.02 -26.32
N MET A 99 7.51 8.45 -25.78
CA MET A 99 6.22 8.57 -26.47
C MET A 99 5.52 9.84 -25.99
N THR A 100 5.05 10.66 -26.92
CA THR A 100 4.28 11.87 -26.61
C THR A 100 2.84 11.73 -27.11
N LEU A 101 1.89 11.89 -26.19
CA LEU A 101 0.46 11.84 -26.43
C LEU A 101 -0.12 13.25 -26.43
N LEU A 102 -1.05 13.53 -27.34
CA LEU A 102 -1.90 14.71 -27.33
C LEU A 102 -3.31 14.29 -26.94
N LEU A 103 -3.68 14.63 -25.70
CA LEU A 103 -4.96 14.24 -25.13
C LEU A 103 -5.97 15.39 -25.20
N GLY A 104 -7.17 15.09 -25.67
CA GLY A 104 -8.35 15.96 -25.57
C GLY A 104 -8.83 16.12 -24.13
N ILE A 105 -9.74 17.07 -23.88
CA ILE A 105 -10.29 17.26 -22.54
C ILE A 105 -11.05 15.98 -22.09
N ASN A 106 -10.77 15.52 -20.87
CA ASN A 106 -11.28 14.27 -20.29
C ASN A 106 -10.88 12.98 -21.02
N GLU A 107 -10.02 13.05 -22.04
CA GLU A 107 -9.45 11.87 -22.65
C GLU A 107 -8.50 11.17 -21.66
N ILE A 108 -8.52 9.83 -21.68
CA ILE A 108 -7.76 8.99 -20.77
C ILE A 108 -6.72 8.18 -21.51
N ALA A 109 -5.54 8.04 -20.92
CA ALA A 109 -4.51 7.12 -21.35
C ALA A 109 -4.20 6.12 -20.23
N CYS A 110 -4.23 4.83 -20.54
CA CYS A 110 -3.82 3.76 -19.63
C CYS A 110 -2.46 3.21 -20.07
N ILE A 111 -1.51 3.16 -19.14
CA ILE A 111 -0.15 2.72 -19.41
C ILE A 111 0.22 1.68 -18.36
N ALA A 112 0.67 0.51 -18.81
CA ALA A 112 1.24 -0.52 -17.95
C ALA A 112 2.77 -0.49 -17.99
N GLY A 113 3.40 -0.87 -16.88
CA GLY A 113 4.85 -0.91 -16.74
C GLY A 113 5.39 0.20 -15.85
N GLU A 114 6.63 0.61 -16.09
CA GLU A 114 7.32 1.63 -15.33
C GLU A 114 7.77 2.73 -16.29
N TYR A 115 7.47 3.99 -15.97
CA TYR A 115 7.77 5.11 -16.85
C TYR A 115 7.90 6.41 -16.07
N ASP A 116 8.61 7.35 -16.66
CA ASP A 116 8.62 8.74 -16.21
C ASP A 116 7.60 9.54 -17.04
N VAL A 117 6.69 10.25 -16.37
CA VAL A 117 5.69 11.11 -17.02
C VAL A 117 6.02 12.58 -16.80
N THR A 118 5.89 13.39 -17.86
CA THR A 118 6.01 14.85 -17.82
C THR A 118 4.89 15.48 -18.63
N ILE A 119 4.30 16.57 -18.14
CA ILE A 119 3.34 17.37 -18.90
C ILE A 119 4.13 18.47 -19.61
N LEU A 120 4.11 18.48 -20.93
CA LEU A 120 4.77 19.51 -21.73
C LEU A 120 3.88 20.74 -21.89
N ASP A 121 2.57 20.53 -21.98
CA ASP A 121 1.56 21.58 -22.09
C ASP A 121 0.21 21.09 -21.54
N GLY A 122 -0.60 21.98 -20.99
CA GLY A 122 -1.89 21.65 -20.39
C GLY A 122 -1.80 21.11 -18.95
N ALA A 123 -2.73 20.23 -18.58
CA ALA A 123 -2.79 19.63 -17.25
C ALA A 123 -3.54 18.29 -17.27
N ALA A 124 -3.04 17.31 -16.52
CA ALA A 124 -3.64 15.99 -16.38
C ALA A 124 -3.64 15.52 -14.92
N THR A 125 -4.44 14.50 -14.61
CA THR A 125 -4.46 13.87 -13.30
C THR A 125 -4.09 12.39 -13.37
N ILE A 126 -3.34 11.90 -12.37
CA ILE A 126 -3.02 10.48 -12.17
C ILE A 126 -2.99 10.18 -10.66
N TYR A 127 -3.62 9.10 -10.17
CA TYR A 127 -3.72 8.81 -8.73
C TYR A 127 -4.16 10.02 -7.86
N GLY A 128 -5.04 10.89 -8.37
CA GLY A 128 -5.45 12.12 -7.68
C GLY A 128 -4.39 13.25 -7.63
N PHE A 129 -3.17 13.03 -8.16
CA PHE A 129 -2.15 14.07 -8.33
C PHE A 129 -2.46 14.90 -9.58
N LEU A 130 -2.41 16.23 -9.47
CA LEU A 130 -2.52 17.14 -10.62
C LEU A 130 -1.14 17.41 -11.21
N LEU A 131 -0.90 16.85 -12.40
CA LEU A 131 0.29 17.07 -13.20
C LEU A 131 0.16 18.36 -14.02
N ARG A 132 1.21 19.18 -13.98
CA ARG A 132 1.41 20.37 -14.81
C ARG A 132 2.88 20.43 -15.25
N PRO A 133 3.26 21.31 -16.19
CA PRO A 133 4.67 21.49 -16.55
C PRO A 133 5.59 21.75 -15.35
N GLU A 134 5.11 22.50 -14.34
CA GLU A 134 5.88 22.81 -13.12
C GLU A 134 6.01 21.63 -12.16
N SER A 135 5.26 20.55 -12.37
CA SER A 135 5.44 19.30 -11.61
C SER A 135 6.76 18.61 -11.97
N GLY A 136 7.33 18.89 -13.14
CA GLY A 136 8.52 18.20 -13.63
C GLY A 136 8.29 16.70 -13.85
N VAL A 137 9.39 15.94 -13.85
CA VAL A 137 9.37 14.49 -14.08
C VAL A 137 8.78 13.75 -12.88
N GLN A 138 7.82 12.86 -13.13
CA GLN A 138 7.21 12.00 -12.12
C GLN A 138 7.34 10.52 -12.50
N ARG A 139 7.96 9.72 -11.63
CA ARG A 139 8.07 8.26 -11.82
C ARG A 139 6.75 7.58 -11.48
N VAL A 140 6.23 6.76 -12.39
CA VAL A 140 5.03 5.94 -12.20
C VAL A 140 5.39 4.46 -12.26
N TYR A 141 4.83 3.69 -11.34
CA TYR A 141 4.89 2.24 -11.31
C TYR A 141 3.48 1.67 -11.46
N ALA A 142 3.20 1.10 -12.62
CA ALA A 142 1.91 0.55 -13.00
C ALA A 142 2.04 -0.95 -13.34
N PRO A 143 2.33 -1.82 -12.35
CA PRO A 143 2.42 -3.26 -12.59
C PRO A 143 1.04 -3.84 -12.90
N SER A 144 1.00 -4.86 -13.78
CA SER A 144 -0.22 -5.53 -14.24
C SER A 144 -0.91 -6.39 -13.16
N THR A 145 -0.45 -6.34 -11.91
CA THR A 145 -0.99 -7.11 -10.79
C THR A 145 -2.14 -6.39 -10.07
N HIS A 146 -2.27 -5.09 -10.27
CA HIS A 146 -3.27 -4.25 -9.61
C HIS A 146 -3.95 -3.33 -10.63
N ALA A 147 -5.00 -2.63 -10.19
CA ALA A 147 -5.67 -1.63 -11.00
C ALA A 147 -4.67 -0.57 -11.51
N LEU A 148 -4.58 -0.43 -12.83
CA LEU A 148 -3.63 0.43 -13.50
C LEU A 148 -4.04 1.90 -13.36
N PRO A 149 -3.12 2.79 -12.99
CA PRO A 149 -3.43 4.21 -12.97
C PRO A 149 -3.71 4.74 -14.38
N VAL A 150 -4.71 5.60 -14.47
CA VAL A 150 -5.06 6.30 -15.71
C VAL A 150 -4.59 7.74 -15.64
N ILE A 151 -4.02 8.23 -16.74
CA ILE A 151 -3.76 9.65 -16.96
C ILE A 151 -5.01 10.23 -17.60
N THR A 152 -5.65 11.19 -16.93
CA THR A 152 -6.84 11.88 -17.44
C THR A 152 -6.51 13.33 -17.73
N ALA A 153 -6.62 13.77 -18.98
CA ALA A 153 -6.44 15.16 -19.33
C ALA A 153 -7.57 16.03 -18.75
N ARG A 154 -7.20 17.15 -18.11
CA ARG A 154 -8.14 18.08 -17.47
C ARG A 154 -8.23 19.42 -18.19
N ARG A 155 -7.29 19.72 -19.07
CA ARG A 155 -7.29 20.88 -19.96
C ARG A 155 -7.01 20.43 -21.38
N GLY A 156 -7.65 21.03 -22.37
CA GLY A 156 -7.53 20.59 -23.77
C GLY A 156 -6.82 21.63 -24.63
N PRO A 157 -5.90 21.21 -25.53
CA PRO A 157 -5.23 19.91 -25.56
C PRO A 157 -4.13 19.81 -24.48
N THR A 158 -3.88 18.60 -23.93
CA THR A 158 -2.74 18.35 -23.02
C THR A 158 -1.69 17.49 -23.71
N LYS A 159 -0.44 17.93 -23.69
CA LYS A 159 0.72 17.18 -24.20
C LYS A 159 1.40 16.40 -23.08
N VAL A 160 1.37 15.08 -23.16
CA VAL A 160 1.91 14.17 -22.15
C VAL A 160 3.09 13.41 -22.75
N CYS A 161 4.29 13.58 -22.19
CA CYS A 161 5.47 12.83 -22.57
C CYS A 161 5.72 11.70 -21.58
N LEU A 162 5.89 10.49 -22.10
CA LEU A 162 6.22 9.26 -21.37
C LEU A 162 7.63 8.84 -21.77
N ARG A 163 8.48 8.55 -20.78
CA ARG A 163 9.86 8.10 -21.03
C ARG A 163 10.11 6.73 -20.39
N SER A 164 10.82 5.89 -21.14
CA SER A 164 11.31 4.59 -20.73
C SER A 164 12.37 4.76 -19.64
N VAL A 165 12.39 3.85 -18.68
CA VAL A 165 13.27 3.91 -17.52
C VAL A 165 13.98 2.59 -17.27
N ARG A 166 15.20 2.70 -16.76
CA ARG A 166 15.96 1.55 -16.25
C ARG A 166 15.69 1.41 -14.76
N SER A 167 15.16 0.25 -14.38
CA SER A 167 14.73 -0.01 -13.02
C SER A 167 15.53 -1.12 -12.36
N SER A 168 16.00 -0.87 -11.15
CA SER A 168 16.58 -1.91 -10.32
C SER A 168 15.53 -2.88 -9.78
N LEU A 169 14.25 -2.46 -9.66
CA LEU A 169 13.17 -3.32 -9.16
C LEU A 169 12.92 -4.53 -10.06
N ARG A 170 13.12 -4.39 -11.37
CA ARG A 170 13.01 -5.51 -12.32
C ARG A 170 13.99 -6.64 -12.01
N LYS A 171 15.15 -6.35 -11.40
CA LYS A 171 16.12 -7.39 -11.01
C LYS A 171 15.58 -8.34 -9.94
N LEU A 172 14.52 -7.97 -9.21
CA LEU A 172 13.89 -8.82 -8.18
C LEU A 172 13.30 -10.11 -8.76
N GLU A 173 12.96 -10.13 -10.05
CA GLU A 173 12.45 -11.32 -10.76
C GLU A 173 13.43 -12.51 -10.71
N ARG A 174 14.73 -12.22 -10.58
CA ARG A 174 15.81 -13.21 -10.46
C ARG A 174 15.88 -13.79 -9.06
N LEU A 175 15.48 -13.01 -8.06
CA LEU A 175 15.52 -13.38 -6.65
C LEU A 175 14.26 -14.11 -6.21
N SER A 176 13.10 -13.80 -6.80
CA SER A 176 11.85 -14.47 -6.46
C SER A 176 10.88 -14.57 -7.64
N PRO A 177 10.26 -15.74 -7.88
CA PRO A 177 9.27 -15.93 -8.92
C PRO A 177 8.06 -14.99 -8.82
N VAL A 178 7.72 -14.50 -7.62
CA VAL A 178 6.56 -13.60 -7.43
C VAL A 178 6.73 -12.22 -8.08
N PHE A 179 7.97 -11.84 -8.40
CA PHE A 179 8.28 -10.60 -9.12
C PHE A 179 8.42 -10.80 -10.63
N ARG A 180 8.27 -12.04 -11.14
CA ARG A 180 8.28 -12.31 -12.58
C ARG A 180 6.96 -11.90 -13.21
N ASN A 181 7.02 -11.42 -14.45
CA ASN A 181 5.85 -11.10 -15.28
C ASN A 181 4.87 -10.08 -14.66
N ILE A 182 5.29 -9.28 -13.67
CA ILE A 182 4.42 -8.23 -13.09
C ILE A 182 4.48 -6.91 -13.86
N TRP A 183 5.46 -6.76 -14.75
CA TRP A 183 5.69 -5.57 -15.56
C TRP A 183 5.41 -5.86 -17.03
N THR A 184 4.98 -4.83 -17.75
CA THR A 184 4.80 -4.89 -19.20
C THR A 184 5.88 -4.07 -19.89
N ALA A 185 6.27 -4.51 -21.09
CA ALA A 185 7.11 -3.78 -22.04
C ALA A 185 6.40 -3.78 -23.39
N ASP A 186 6.70 -2.80 -24.23
CA ASP A 186 6.15 -2.72 -25.58
C ASP A 186 7.07 -3.38 -26.62
N GLU A 187 6.67 -3.30 -27.90
CA GLU A 187 7.41 -3.88 -29.03
C GLU A 187 8.78 -3.24 -29.27
N LYS A 188 9.00 -2.01 -28.79
CA LYS A 188 10.28 -1.29 -28.84
C LYS A 188 11.15 -1.57 -27.61
N GLU A 189 10.76 -2.55 -26.78
CA GLU A 189 11.41 -2.89 -25.51
C GLU A 189 11.45 -1.75 -24.48
N ARG A 190 10.54 -0.78 -24.58
CA ARG A 190 10.38 0.25 -23.56
C ARG A 190 9.87 -0.38 -22.28
N SER A 191 10.21 0.25 -21.15
CA SER A 191 9.80 -0.22 -19.83
C SER A 191 8.30 -0.06 -19.54
N PHE A 192 7.52 0.39 -20.52
CA PHE A 192 6.09 0.61 -20.44
C PHE A 192 5.40 0.25 -21.76
N LYS A 193 4.08 0.06 -21.71
CA LYS A 193 3.22 -0.17 -22.86
C LYS A 193 1.95 0.66 -22.74
N LEU A 194 1.62 1.41 -23.78
CA LEU A 194 0.33 2.07 -23.93
C LEU A 194 -0.74 1.01 -24.23
N LEU A 195 -1.85 1.06 -23.50
CA LEU A 195 -2.94 0.10 -23.64
C LEU A 195 -4.18 0.79 -24.21
N GLN A 196 -4.74 0.22 -25.27
CA GLN A 196 -6.04 0.65 -25.81
C GLN A 196 -7.20 -0.10 -25.18
N THR A 197 -6.98 -1.37 -24.80
CA THR A 197 -8.01 -2.24 -24.22
C THR A 197 -7.51 -3.02 -23.01
N SER A 198 -8.43 -3.47 -22.16
CA SER A 198 -8.15 -4.32 -21.00
C SER A 198 -7.60 -5.72 -21.32
N SER A 199 -7.59 -6.13 -22.60
CA SER A 199 -7.12 -7.43 -23.08
C SER A 199 -5.69 -7.42 -23.66
N GLU A 200 -5.03 -6.26 -23.70
CA GLU A 200 -3.73 -6.10 -24.36
C GLU A 200 -2.51 -6.54 -23.53
N ASP A 201 -2.73 -7.18 -22.37
CA ASP A 201 -1.65 -7.76 -21.58
C ASP A 201 -1.01 -8.95 -22.31
N SER A 202 0.31 -8.96 -22.40
CA SER A 202 1.06 -10.06 -23.02
C SER A 202 0.84 -11.39 -22.30
N SER A 203 0.49 -11.36 -21.01
CA SER A 203 0.18 -12.54 -20.21
C SER A 203 -1.31 -12.90 -20.22
N GLN A 204 -2.13 -12.26 -21.07
CA GLN A 204 -3.58 -12.51 -21.21
C GLN A 204 -4.36 -12.39 -19.89
N ARG A 205 -3.85 -11.56 -18.97
CA ARG A 205 -4.53 -11.29 -17.70
C ARG A 205 -5.59 -10.21 -17.91
N PRO A 206 -6.73 -10.28 -17.19
CA PRO A 206 -7.67 -9.19 -17.20
C PRO A 206 -7.06 -7.98 -16.48
N LEU A 207 -6.78 -6.91 -17.24
CA LEU A 207 -6.31 -5.65 -16.67
C LEU A 207 -7.52 -4.82 -16.24
N SER A 208 -7.48 -4.28 -15.03
CA SER A 208 -8.44 -3.28 -14.56
C SER A 208 -7.78 -1.92 -14.50
N ILE A 209 -8.56 -0.87 -14.73
CA ILE A 209 -8.13 0.50 -14.44
C ILE A 209 -8.47 0.87 -13.01
N LEU A 210 -7.68 1.77 -12.45
CA LEU A 210 -8.03 2.46 -11.23
C LEU A 210 -9.11 3.50 -11.54
N ASP A 211 -10.34 3.10 -11.28
CA ASP A 211 -11.46 4.03 -11.27
C ASP A 211 -11.63 4.67 -9.89
N THR A 212 -12.18 5.88 -9.86
CA THR A 212 -12.44 6.61 -8.62
C THR A 212 -13.76 7.32 -8.80
N ASP A 213 -14.74 6.84 -8.04
CA ASP A 213 -16.12 7.28 -8.11
C ASP A 213 -16.27 8.79 -7.81
N ASP A 214 -17.36 9.36 -8.29
CA ASP A 214 -17.66 10.79 -8.14
C ASP A 214 -17.70 11.26 -6.68
N ALA A 215 -18.14 10.41 -5.74
CA ALA A 215 -18.19 10.80 -4.33
C ALA A 215 -16.77 10.93 -3.77
N SER A 216 -15.90 9.96 -4.05
CA SER A 216 -14.47 10.02 -3.71
C SER A 216 -13.79 11.23 -4.36
N GLN A 217 -14.06 11.52 -5.64
CA GLN A 217 -13.51 12.70 -6.33
C GLN A 217 -13.93 14.03 -5.68
N ARG A 218 -15.20 14.15 -5.26
CA ARG A 218 -15.69 15.33 -4.55
C ARG A 218 -14.95 15.52 -3.24
N ILE A 219 -14.75 14.45 -2.47
CA ILE A 219 -14.01 14.51 -1.20
C ILE A 219 -12.56 14.91 -1.43
N LEU A 220 -11.88 14.34 -2.43
CA LEU A 220 -10.51 14.71 -2.79
C LEU A 220 -10.41 16.20 -3.13
N THR A 221 -11.37 16.73 -3.90
CA THR A 221 -11.43 18.15 -4.26
C THR A 221 -11.61 19.04 -3.02
N GLN A 222 -12.52 18.67 -2.11
CA GLN A 222 -12.76 19.37 -0.85
C GLN A 222 -11.53 19.38 0.05
N ILE A 223 -10.88 18.23 0.22
CA ILE A 223 -9.64 18.09 1.00
C ILE A 223 -8.57 19.01 0.40
N ALA A 224 -8.37 18.95 -0.91
CA ALA A 224 -7.38 19.76 -1.59
C ALA A 224 -7.65 21.28 -1.46
N GLY A 225 -8.92 21.70 -1.37
CA GLY A 225 -9.30 23.08 -1.06
C GLY A 225 -8.94 23.51 0.37
N ARG A 226 -9.32 22.70 1.37
CA ARG A 226 -9.07 23.01 2.80
C ARG A 226 -7.60 23.14 3.15
N VAL A 227 -6.74 22.42 2.45
CA VAL A 227 -5.29 22.44 2.67
C VAL A 227 -4.71 23.84 2.42
N ASN A 228 -5.25 24.56 1.42
CA ASN A 228 -4.82 25.92 1.11
C ASN A 228 -5.30 26.94 2.16
N GLU A 229 -6.45 26.69 2.79
CA GLU A 229 -7.07 27.61 3.76
C GLU A 229 -6.46 27.50 5.17
N ARG A 230 -6.05 26.28 5.57
CA ARG A 230 -5.68 25.97 6.96
C ARG A 230 -4.18 25.74 7.20
N ASP A 231 -3.33 26.11 6.24
CA ASP A 231 -1.85 26.02 6.28
C ASP A 231 -1.31 24.81 7.09
N GLY A 232 -1.78 23.61 6.75
CA GLY A 232 -1.27 22.35 7.30
C GLY A 232 -1.91 21.79 8.58
N GLU A 233 -3.00 22.37 9.07
CA GLU A 233 -3.75 21.82 10.21
C GLU A 233 -4.69 20.64 9.85
N LEU A 234 -4.85 20.30 8.56
CA LEU A 234 -5.76 19.25 8.12
C LEU A 234 -5.41 17.88 8.75
N ARG A 235 -6.38 17.24 9.40
CA ARG A 235 -6.30 15.86 9.89
C ARG A 235 -7.37 15.03 9.21
N VAL A 236 -6.98 13.93 8.57
CA VAL A 236 -7.89 12.99 7.92
C VAL A 236 -7.58 11.60 8.45
N MET A 237 -8.61 10.88 8.87
CA MET A 237 -8.51 9.47 9.24
C MET A 237 -9.46 8.68 8.37
N THR A 238 -8.98 7.59 7.79
CA THR A 238 -9.79 6.72 6.93
C THR A 238 -10.08 5.42 7.66
N LEU A 239 -11.37 5.16 7.83
CA LEU A 239 -11.94 3.99 8.51
C LEU A 239 -12.71 3.15 7.50
N GLY A 240 -12.85 1.85 7.78
CA GLY A 240 -13.63 0.95 6.94
C GLY A 240 -13.08 -0.48 6.93
N PRO A 241 -13.90 -1.45 6.47
CA PRO A 241 -13.52 -2.86 6.49
C PRO A 241 -12.33 -3.16 5.58
N LYS A 242 -11.77 -4.37 5.70
CA LYS A 242 -10.75 -4.84 4.76
C LYS A 242 -11.27 -4.77 3.32
N SER A 243 -10.37 -4.51 2.38
CA SER A 243 -10.70 -4.43 0.94
C SER A 243 -11.67 -3.33 0.52
N SER A 244 -11.96 -2.33 1.37
CA SER A 244 -12.85 -1.20 1.02
C SER A 244 -12.17 -0.06 0.24
N GLY A 245 -10.90 -0.22 -0.16
CA GLY A 245 -10.16 0.82 -0.91
C GLY A 245 -9.44 1.89 -0.08
N LYS A 246 -9.33 1.74 1.26
CA LYS A 246 -8.72 2.74 2.16
C LYS A 246 -7.31 3.19 1.74
N SER A 247 -6.41 2.24 1.47
CA SER A 247 -5.02 2.56 1.11
C SER A 247 -4.95 3.35 -0.20
N THR A 248 -5.76 2.97 -1.19
CA THR A 248 -5.91 3.69 -2.46
C THR A 248 -6.40 5.12 -2.21
N PHE A 249 -7.44 5.30 -1.41
CA PHE A 249 -7.99 6.61 -1.10
C PHE A 249 -6.99 7.50 -0.34
N ASN A 250 -6.29 6.94 0.65
CA ASN A 250 -5.23 7.62 1.38
C ASN A 250 -4.08 8.07 0.46
N ARG A 251 -3.71 7.24 -0.52
CA ARG A 251 -2.73 7.59 -1.56
C ARG A 251 -3.19 8.80 -2.36
N GLN A 252 -4.44 8.80 -2.81
CA GLN A 252 -5.04 9.90 -3.55
C GLN A 252 -5.11 11.18 -2.74
N ILE A 253 -5.42 11.10 -1.44
CA ILE A 253 -5.41 12.26 -0.53
C ILE A 253 -4.00 12.86 -0.44
N CYS A 254 -2.98 12.03 -0.21
CA CYS A 254 -1.59 12.49 -0.14
C CYS A 254 -1.17 13.18 -1.44
N ASN A 255 -1.54 12.60 -2.58
CA ASN A 255 -1.27 13.15 -3.90
C ASN A 255 -2.00 14.49 -4.13
N ALA A 256 -3.28 14.58 -3.77
CA ALA A 256 -4.04 15.82 -3.88
C ALA A 256 -3.42 16.96 -3.04
N ILE A 257 -2.93 16.64 -1.85
CA ILE A 257 -2.20 17.57 -0.96
C ILE A 257 -0.87 17.99 -1.60
N ALA A 258 -0.09 17.03 -2.10
CA ALA A 258 1.21 17.29 -2.74
C ALA A 258 1.08 18.16 -3.99
N ALA A 259 -0.04 18.08 -4.71
CA ALA A 259 -0.29 18.87 -5.92
C ALA A 259 -0.63 20.34 -5.66
N ARG A 260 -1.03 20.71 -4.43
CA ARG A 260 -1.51 22.07 -4.10
C ARG A 260 -0.69 22.78 -3.04
N THR A 261 0.00 22.05 -2.17
CA THR A 261 0.81 22.67 -1.12
C THR A 261 2.13 23.23 -1.69
N PRO A 262 2.50 24.49 -1.38
CA PRO A 262 3.81 25.04 -1.74
C PRO A 262 4.96 24.19 -1.17
N LYS A 263 4.73 23.66 0.04
CA LYS A 263 5.65 22.80 0.79
C LYS A 263 5.68 21.34 0.27
N LYS A 264 4.75 20.94 -0.61
CA LYS A 264 4.59 19.62 -1.24
C LYS A 264 4.74 18.44 -0.25
N ARG A 265 4.21 18.56 0.97
CA ARG A 265 4.42 17.55 2.02
C ARG A 265 3.25 17.35 2.98
N CYS A 266 3.09 16.12 3.44
CA CYS A 266 2.18 15.71 4.51
C CYS A 266 2.79 14.60 5.37
N LEU A 267 2.13 14.29 6.47
CA LEU A 267 2.43 13.17 7.35
C LEU A 267 1.45 12.03 7.08
N TYR A 268 1.98 10.81 7.01
CA TYR A 268 1.21 9.58 6.90
C TYR A 268 1.45 8.74 8.15
N LEU A 269 0.41 8.57 8.96
CA LEU A 269 0.41 7.70 10.13
C LEU A 269 -0.24 6.38 9.74
N ASP A 270 0.57 5.34 9.66
CA ASP A 270 0.11 4.00 9.33
C ASP A 270 -0.10 3.18 10.60
N LEU A 271 -1.36 2.89 10.89
CA LEU A 271 -1.81 2.11 12.04
C LEU A 271 -2.29 0.71 11.65
N ASP A 272 -2.16 0.32 10.38
CA ASP A 272 -2.48 -1.04 9.91
C ASP A 272 -1.19 -1.90 9.86
N PRO A 273 -0.95 -2.78 10.85
CA PRO A 273 0.22 -3.64 10.81
C PRO A 273 0.11 -4.78 9.79
N GLY A 274 -1.07 -5.04 9.22
CA GLY A 274 -1.28 -6.11 8.25
C GLY A 274 -0.87 -5.71 6.84
N GLN A 275 -1.29 -4.53 6.39
CA GLN A 275 -1.02 -4.03 5.03
C GLN A 275 -0.49 -2.60 5.05
N PRO A 276 0.75 -2.39 5.52
CA PRO A 276 1.36 -1.07 5.55
C PRO A 276 1.67 -0.52 4.15
N GLU A 277 1.64 0.80 4.01
CA GLU A 277 1.92 1.51 2.75
C GLU A 277 3.43 1.72 2.53
N PHE A 278 4.18 2.02 3.59
CA PHE A 278 5.58 2.48 3.48
C PHE A 278 6.62 1.57 4.16
N GLY A 279 6.19 0.50 4.83
CA GLY A 279 7.06 -0.34 5.64
C GLY A 279 6.75 -1.82 5.48
N PRO A 280 7.53 -2.70 6.12
CA PRO A 280 7.20 -4.11 6.20
C PRO A 280 5.99 -4.35 7.12
N PRO A 281 5.22 -5.44 6.91
CA PRO A 281 4.16 -5.86 7.82
C PRO A 281 4.66 -6.05 9.26
N GLY A 282 3.74 -5.90 10.22
CA GLY A 282 4.01 -6.04 11.65
C GLY A 282 4.52 -4.78 12.33
N GLN A 283 4.35 -3.61 11.70
CA GLN A 283 4.81 -2.33 12.22
C GLN A 283 3.70 -1.27 12.16
N VAL A 284 3.81 -0.29 13.05
CA VAL A 284 3.13 1.00 12.92
C VAL A 284 4.18 2.07 12.66
N SER A 285 3.84 3.09 11.87
CA SER A 285 4.85 4.06 11.46
C SER A 285 4.30 5.46 11.16
N LEU A 286 5.19 6.44 11.25
CA LEU A 286 4.95 7.80 10.80
C LEU A 286 5.96 8.16 9.72
N VAL A 287 5.45 8.49 8.54
CA VAL A 287 6.24 8.86 7.36
C VAL A 287 5.92 10.28 6.95
N GLU A 288 6.96 11.05 6.63
CA GLU A 288 6.82 12.33 5.96
C GLU A 288 6.87 12.11 4.45
N VAL A 289 5.73 12.31 3.80
CA VAL A 289 5.53 12.18 2.36
C VAL A 289 5.84 13.53 1.71
N ARG A 290 6.78 13.54 0.77
CA ARG A 290 7.32 14.74 0.10
C ARG A 290 7.26 14.67 -1.43
N ALA A 291 6.76 13.56 -1.95
CA ALA A 291 6.58 13.28 -3.37
C ALA A 291 5.24 12.57 -3.55
N PRO A 292 4.59 12.68 -4.72
CA PRO A 292 3.37 11.91 -4.99
C PRO A 292 3.67 10.42 -4.97
N ILE A 293 2.72 9.64 -4.46
CA ILE A 293 2.77 8.19 -4.39
C ILE A 293 2.10 7.66 -5.65
N LEU A 294 2.90 7.28 -6.64
CA LEU A 294 2.46 6.88 -7.98
C LEU A 294 2.79 5.40 -8.28
N GLY A 295 2.51 4.53 -7.32
CA GLY A 295 2.76 3.10 -7.43
C GLY A 295 2.29 2.35 -6.19
N LEU A 296 2.49 1.04 -6.15
CA LEU A 296 2.11 0.17 -5.03
C LEU A 296 3.11 0.24 -3.88
N ALA A 297 2.71 -0.16 -2.67
CA ALA A 297 3.53 -0.05 -1.44
C ALA A 297 4.99 -0.52 -1.60
N PHE A 298 5.21 -1.63 -2.30
CA PHE A 298 6.57 -2.18 -2.51
C PHE A 298 7.47 -1.32 -3.41
N THR A 299 6.94 -0.32 -4.11
CA THR A 299 7.71 0.56 -5.01
C THR A 299 8.28 1.78 -4.29
N HIS A 300 7.88 2.03 -3.04
CA HIS A 300 8.26 3.22 -2.30
C HIS A 300 8.44 2.99 -0.79
N PRO A 301 9.18 1.94 -0.36
CA PRO A 301 9.48 1.77 1.06
C PRO A 301 10.18 3.01 1.64
N ALA A 302 9.72 3.47 2.79
CA ALA A 302 10.27 4.63 3.46
C ALA A 302 11.60 4.29 4.13
N SER A 303 12.46 5.30 4.26
CA SER A 303 13.70 5.18 5.03
C SER A 303 14.05 6.52 5.69
N LYS A 304 14.89 6.49 6.73
CA LYS A 304 15.33 7.70 7.43
C LYS A 304 16.07 8.70 6.50
N LYS A 305 16.68 8.20 5.43
CA LYS A 305 17.48 8.97 4.46
C LYS A 305 16.71 9.30 3.17
N SER A 306 15.51 8.76 2.99
CA SER A 306 14.71 8.99 1.77
C SER A 306 14.34 10.48 1.66
N LYS A 307 14.54 11.04 0.47
CA LYS A 307 14.14 12.42 0.15
C LYS A 307 12.65 12.54 -0.16
N SER A 308 12.03 11.45 -0.62
CA SER A 308 10.63 11.40 -1.04
C SER A 308 9.70 10.94 0.08
N TYR A 309 10.11 9.91 0.84
CA TYR A 309 9.28 9.28 1.87
C TYR A 309 10.13 9.02 3.12
N ARG A 310 10.27 10.06 3.95
CA ARG A 310 11.18 10.02 5.09
C ARG A 310 10.51 9.35 6.27
N LEU A 311 11.04 8.21 6.68
CA LEU A 311 10.58 7.54 7.91
C LEU A 311 10.99 8.37 9.14
N LEU A 312 10.01 8.81 9.93
CA LEU A 312 10.23 9.60 11.14
C LEU A 312 10.28 8.71 12.38
N VAL A 313 9.25 7.87 12.56
CA VAL A 313 9.11 6.96 13.71
C VAL A 313 8.52 5.65 13.21
N THR A 314 8.94 4.53 13.80
CA THR A 314 8.32 3.22 13.61
C THR A 314 8.43 2.42 14.89
N HIS A 315 7.39 1.63 15.18
CA HIS A 315 7.40 0.63 16.24
C HIS A 315 7.05 -0.73 15.65
N THR A 316 7.72 -1.77 16.14
CA THR A 316 7.47 -3.14 15.72
C THR A 316 6.50 -3.80 16.71
N LEU A 317 5.42 -4.34 16.17
CA LEU A 317 4.47 -5.18 16.90
C LEU A 317 4.83 -6.66 16.79
N ALA A 318 5.64 -7.04 15.79
CA ALA A 318 5.98 -8.42 15.42
C ALA A 318 4.74 -9.32 15.21
N SER A 319 3.62 -8.71 14.83
CA SER A 319 2.37 -9.36 14.45
C SER A 319 1.63 -8.48 13.46
N THR A 320 0.97 -9.07 12.48
CA THR A 320 0.12 -8.38 11.50
C THR A 320 -1.26 -8.02 12.06
N SER A 321 -1.45 -8.19 13.37
CA SER A 321 -2.67 -7.87 14.11
C SER A 321 -2.31 -7.41 15.52
N PHE A 322 -3.03 -6.43 16.04
CA PHE A 322 -2.90 -5.97 17.43
C PHE A 322 -3.76 -6.79 18.42
N LYS A 323 -4.46 -7.84 17.97
CA LYS A 323 -5.33 -8.67 18.82
C LYS A 323 -4.60 -9.27 20.02
N ASP A 324 -3.34 -9.66 19.83
CA ASP A 324 -2.57 -10.40 20.84
C ASP A 324 -2.01 -9.49 21.95
N ASP A 325 -1.80 -8.21 21.65
CA ASP A 325 -1.28 -7.20 22.58
C ASP A 325 -1.79 -5.79 22.24
N PRO A 326 -3.08 -5.50 22.52
CA PRO A 326 -3.66 -4.19 22.24
C PRO A 326 -3.00 -3.07 23.04
N GLU A 327 -2.55 -3.36 24.27
CA GLU A 327 -1.88 -2.39 25.14
C GLU A 327 -0.56 -1.91 24.53
N HIS A 328 0.28 -2.83 24.03
CA HIS A 328 1.52 -2.48 23.34
C HIS A 328 1.26 -1.67 22.06
N TYR A 329 0.25 -2.07 21.27
CA TYR A 329 -0.17 -1.29 20.10
C TYR A 329 -0.55 0.15 20.48
N ILE A 330 -1.39 0.35 21.49
CA ILE A 330 -1.79 1.69 21.96
C ILE A 330 -0.58 2.48 22.47
N ALA A 331 0.35 1.84 23.20
CA ALA A 331 1.57 2.49 23.67
C ALA A 331 2.43 2.99 22.51
N CYS A 332 2.62 2.17 21.48
CA CYS A 332 3.34 2.53 20.25
C CYS A 332 2.69 3.72 19.54
N VAL A 333 1.37 3.70 19.37
CA VAL A 333 0.63 4.81 18.73
C VAL A 333 0.75 6.09 19.55
N ARG A 334 0.64 5.99 20.88
CA ARG A 334 0.75 7.15 21.77
C ARG A 334 2.14 7.78 21.69
N ASP A 335 3.20 6.98 21.66
CA ASP A 335 4.57 7.46 21.48
C ASP A 335 4.75 8.20 20.15
N ILE A 336 4.26 7.63 19.03
CA ILE A 336 4.29 8.29 17.72
C ILE A 336 3.58 9.65 17.76
N MET A 337 2.39 9.70 18.37
CA MET A 337 1.59 10.93 18.46
C MET A 337 2.25 12.00 19.33
N VAL A 338 2.95 11.60 20.39
CA VAL A 338 3.76 12.53 21.21
C VAL A 338 4.92 13.07 20.37
N GLY A 339 5.66 12.21 19.69
CA GLY A 339 6.82 12.58 18.87
C GLY A 339 6.47 13.49 17.69
N CYS A 340 5.25 13.43 17.16
CA CYS A 340 4.84 14.26 16.02
C CYS A 340 4.11 15.55 16.40
N ARG A 341 3.80 15.79 17.69
CA ARG A 341 2.99 16.95 18.14
C ARG A 341 3.49 18.29 17.59
N ALA A 342 4.80 18.53 17.64
CA ALA A 342 5.40 19.77 17.14
C ALA A 342 5.22 19.98 15.62
N ARG A 343 5.08 18.90 14.84
CA ARG A 343 4.80 18.95 13.40
C ARG A 343 3.32 19.12 13.09
N LEU A 344 2.46 18.93 14.09
CA LEU A 344 1.01 19.05 13.94
C LEU A 344 0.46 20.42 14.36
N GLN A 345 1.30 21.33 14.83
CA GLN A 345 0.90 22.61 15.43
C GLN A 345 1.75 23.77 14.92
N GLY A 346 1.20 24.98 15.00
CA GLY A 346 1.90 26.21 14.63
C GLY A 346 1.97 26.46 13.12
N LYS A 347 2.75 27.48 12.73
CA LYS A 347 2.86 27.95 11.33
C LYS A 347 3.48 26.95 10.36
N ASP A 348 4.10 25.89 10.88
CA ASP A 348 4.69 24.81 10.09
C ASP A 348 3.95 23.47 10.25
N ALA A 349 2.69 23.52 10.72
CA ALA A 349 1.83 22.37 10.77
C ALA A 349 1.82 21.64 9.42
N GLN A 350 1.83 20.31 9.47
CA GLN A 350 1.78 19.46 8.28
C GLN A 350 0.46 18.70 8.27
N PRO A 351 -0.26 18.60 7.14
CA PRO A 351 -1.45 17.75 7.05
C PRO A 351 -1.14 16.32 7.51
N LEU A 352 -2.05 15.68 8.23
CA LEU A 352 -1.90 14.30 8.71
C LEU A 352 -2.98 13.42 8.09
N ILE A 353 -2.54 12.32 7.48
CA ILE A 353 -3.38 11.27 6.94
C ILE A 353 -3.15 10.04 7.82
N VAL A 354 -4.22 9.51 8.40
CA VAL A 354 -4.17 8.35 9.29
C VAL A 354 -4.83 7.17 8.59
N ASN A 355 -4.04 6.13 8.31
CA ASN A 355 -4.52 4.85 7.85
C ASN A 355 -4.82 3.96 9.05
N ALA A 356 -6.08 3.55 9.22
CA ALA A 356 -6.48 2.63 10.28
C ALA A 356 -6.66 1.21 9.76
N SER A 357 -6.52 0.24 10.67
CA SER A 357 -6.74 -1.17 10.34
C SER A 357 -8.17 -1.45 9.85
N GLY A 358 -8.36 -2.55 9.12
CA GLY A 358 -9.66 -2.98 8.63
C GLY A 358 -10.63 -3.57 9.67
N TRP A 359 -10.35 -3.44 10.97
CA TRP A 359 -11.28 -3.88 12.01
C TRP A 359 -12.42 -2.88 12.15
N VAL A 360 -13.66 -3.36 12.04
CA VAL A 360 -14.88 -2.54 12.16
C VAL A 360 -15.81 -3.02 13.28
N THR A 361 -15.42 -4.08 14.00
CA THR A 361 -16.17 -4.68 15.11
C THR A 361 -15.22 -5.16 16.22
N GLY A 362 -15.77 -5.42 17.41
CA GLY A 362 -15.04 -6.00 18.54
C GLY A 362 -13.95 -5.07 19.10
N LEU A 363 -12.79 -5.64 19.46
CA LEU A 363 -11.64 -4.91 20.03
C LEU A 363 -11.11 -3.79 19.12
N GLY A 364 -11.35 -3.88 17.82
CA GLY A 364 -10.96 -2.86 16.84
C GLY A 364 -12.11 -1.99 16.37
N ALA A 365 -13.29 -2.04 17.02
CA ALA A 365 -14.37 -1.10 16.74
C ALA A 365 -13.89 0.31 17.11
N THR A 366 -13.57 1.10 16.08
CA THR A 366 -13.21 2.51 16.18
C THR A 366 -14.43 3.40 16.32
#